data_AF-A0A259M6I5-F1
#
_entry.id   AF-A0A259M6I5-F1
#
_cell.length_a   1.000
_cell.length_b   1.000
_cell.length_c   1.000
_cell.angle_alpha   90.00
_cell.angle_beta   90.00
_cell.angle_gamma   90.00
#
_symmetry.space_group_name_H-M   'P 1'
#
loop_
_entity.id
_entity.type
_entity.pdbx_description
1 polymer ?
#
loop_
_entity_poly.entity_id
_entity_poly.type
_entity_poly.pdbx_seq_one_letter_code
_entity_poly.pdbx_strand_id
1 'polypeptide(L)'
;MRVHAKRAVALAAGLSTPALVMADWTLNMSPGVTGTSNEIFSLHMTILWICVVIGVVVFGVMFWSIFAHRKSKGYKPANFHENTVVEVLWTIVPFVILVVMAIPATATLVDMYDTTESDIDIKITGYQWRWQYEYINDDFGYFSNMSTPRDQINNLQEKGENYLLEVDNPLVIPVGKKVRFLVTANDVIHSWWVPAFGVKKDAIPGFINETWTRVDEPGIYRGQCTELCGKEHGFMPVVVEVLPEAEYAAWVAEQKEAAELERELTQKDWTLEELMERGEKAYLTACAACHQADGSGAPPAFPALKGSQIALEDMAAHIDIVVNGKAGTSMQAFGNQLSEVDLAAVITYERNAWGNNTGEMVTPKEIFDYKNQQ
;
A
#
# COMPACT_ATOMS: atom_id res chain seq x y z
N MET A 1 -36.86 -40.79 -33.47
CA MET A 1 -37.34 -39.67 -32.61
C MET A 1 -36.98 -39.78 -31.12
N ARG A 2 -36.95 -40.97 -30.48
CA ARG A 2 -36.71 -41.08 -29.02
C ARG A 2 -35.28 -40.82 -28.53
N VAL A 3 -34.26 -40.90 -29.39
CA VAL A 3 -32.84 -40.70 -29.00
C VAL A 3 -32.44 -39.21 -28.99
N HIS A 4 -33.02 -38.40 -29.89
CA HIS A 4 -32.77 -36.95 -29.92
C HIS A 4 -33.45 -36.21 -28.77
N ALA A 5 -34.63 -36.67 -28.33
CA ALA A 5 -35.31 -36.11 -27.15
C ALA A 5 -34.51 -36.32 -25.85
N LYS A 6 -33.89 -37.49 -25.66
CA LYS A 6 -33.05 -37.76 -24.48
C LYS A 6 -31.76 -36.93 -24.46
N ARG A 7 -31.18 -36.62 -25.62
CA ARG A 7 -29.99 -35.75 -25.73
C ARG A 7 -30.31 -34.27 -25.49
N ALA A 8 -31.48 -33.80 -25.94
CA ALA A 8 -31.93 -32.43 -25.67
C ALA A 8 -32.24 -32.19 -24.19
N VAL A 9 -32.84 -33.18 -23.50
CA VAL A 9 -33.11 -33.09 -22.06
C VAL A 9 -31.82 -33.13 -21.22
N ALA A 10 -30.81 -33.91 -21.63
CA ALA A 10 -29.51 -33.93 -20.96
C ALA A 10 -28.71 -32.62 -21.16
N LEU A 11 -28.82 -31.98 -22.33
CA LEU A 11 -28.20 -30.68 -22.59
C LEU A 11 -28.90 -29.53 -21.84
N ALA A 12 -30.24 -29.59 -21.73
CA ALA A 12 -31.01 -28.62 -20.94
C ALA A 12 -30.81 -28.79 -19.43
N ALA A 13 -30.61 -30.02 -18.94
CA ALA A 13 -30.27 -30.31 -17.55
C ALA A 13 -28.87 -29.79 -17.17
N GLY A 14 -27.90 -29.84 -18.10
CA GLY A 14 -26.56 -29.27 -17.88
C GLY A 14 -26.52 -27.74 -17.90
N LEU A 15 -27.50 -27.09 -18.52
CA LEU A 15 -27.64 -25.62 -18.53
C LEU A 15 -28.47 -25.07 -17.35
N SER A 16 -29.17 -25.93 -16.61
CA SER A 16 -30.05 -25.54 -15.49
C SER A 16 -29.42 -25.71 -14.10
N THR A 17 -28.13 -26.08 -14.03
CA THR A 17 -27.37 -26.16 -12.77
C THR A 17 -26.17 -25.20 -12.71
N PRO A 18 -26.33 -23.87 -12.81
CA PRO A 18 -25.27 -22.95 -12.40
C PRO A 18 -25.38 -22.53 -10.93
N ALA A 19 -26.47 -22.84 -10.22
CA ALA A 19 -26.75 -22.25 -8.90
C ALA A 19 -25.99 -22.89 -7.71
N LEU A 20 -25.44 -24.10 -7.85
CA LEU A 20 -24.84 -24.85 -6.72
C LEU A 20 -23.33 -25.03 -6.82
N VAL A 21 -22.69 -24.48 -7.85
CA VAL A 21 -21.23 -24.46 -8.00
C VAL A 21 -20.80 -23.04 -8.37
N MET A 22 -21.18 -22.07 -7.53
CA MET A 22 -20.44 -20.81 -7.47
C MET A 22 -19.29 -21.04 -6.50
N ALA A 23 -18.26 -21.75 -6.96
CA ALA A 23 -16.92 -21.49 -6.46
C ALA A 23 -16.66 -19.99 -6.66
N ASP A 24 -16.03 -19.36 -5.67
CA ASP A 24 -15.86 -17.91 -5.44
C ASP A 24 -15.14 -17.17 -6.58
N TRP A 25 -15.67 -17.25 -7.80
CA TRP A 25 -15.29 -16.43 -8.94
C TRP A 25 -16.02 -15.10 -8.80
N THR A 26 -15.58 -14.29 -7.84
CA THR A 26 -16.02 -12.90 -7.73
C THR A 26 -15.35 -12.11 -8.84
N LEU A 27 -15.91 -12.16 -10.05
CA LEU A 27 -15.48 -11.33 -11.19
C LEU A 27 -15.87 -9.86 -11.04
N ASN A 28 -16.70 -9.57 -10.03
CA ASN A 28 -17.13 -8.23 -9.71
C ASN A 28 -16.19 -7.61 -8.67
N MET A 29 -16.21 -6.28 -8.59
CA MET A 29 -15.65 -5.57 -7.45
C MET A 29 -16.34 -6.04 -6.16
N SER A 30 -15.59 -6.22 -5.07
CA SER A 30 -16.17 -6.55 -3.77
C SER A 30 -16.91 -5.34 -3.19
N PRO A 31 -18.08 -5.51 -2.55
CA PRO A 31 -18.65 -4.47 -1.71
C PRO A 31 -17.66 -4.07 -0.62
N GLY A 32 -17.55 -2.77 -0.34
CA GLY A 32 -16.72 -2.30 0.76
C GLY A 32 -17.48 -2.19 2.07
N VAL A 33 -16.79 -1.72 3.11
CA VAL A 33 -17.27 -1.68 4.51
C VAL A 33 -17.49 -0.25 5.04
N THR A 34 -17.37 0.74 4.15
CA THR A 34 -17.52 2.17 4.49
C THR A 34 -18.67 2.77 3.67
N GLY A 35 -19.23 3.89 4.13
CA GLY A 35 -20.24 4.61 3.34
C GLY A 35 -19.74 4.93 1.93
N THR A 36 -18.54 5.50 1.84
CA THR A 36 -17.86 5.84 0.58
C THR A 36 -17.67 4.64 -0.36
N SER A 37 -17.19 3.50 0.14
CA SER A 37 -16.98 2.32 -0.71
C SER A 37 -18.28 1.70 -1.22
N ASN A 38 -19.36 1.80 -0.44
CA ASN A 38 -20.70 1.40 -0.88
C ASN A 38 -21.25 2.31 -1.99
N GLU A 39 -20.99 3.62 -1.93
CA GLU A 39 -21.34 4.55 -3.01
C GLU A 39 -20.55 4.25 -4.29
N ILE A 40 -19.23 4.04 -4.18
CA ILE A 40 -18.38 3.64 -5.31
C ILE A 40 -18.90 2.35 -5.94
N PHE A 41 -19.26 1.34 -5.14
CA PHE A 41 -19.85 0.10 -5.63
C PHE A 41 -21.18 0.32 -6.35
N SER A 42 -22.07 1.13 -5.78
CA SER A 42 -23.37 1.44 -6.38
C SER A 42 -23.23 2.18 -7.72
N LEU A 43 -22.31 3.14 -7.79
CA LEU A 43 -21.96 3.84 -9.03
C LEU A 43 -21.37 2.89 -10.06
N HIS A 44 -20.42 2.04 -9.67
CA HIS A 44 -19.83 1.03 -10.54
C HIS A 44 -20.92 0.13 -11.16
N MET A 45 -21.83 -0.41 -10.34
CA MET A 45 -22.90 -1.28 -10.81
C MET A 45 -23.89 -0.55 -11.72
N THR A 46 -24.21 0.70 -11.43
CA THR A 46 -25.07 1.54 -12.28
C THR A 46 -24.45 1.74 -13.67
N ILE A 47 -23.17 2.13 -13.71
CA ILE A 47 -22.42 2.35 -14.95
C ILE A 47 -22.27 1.03 -15.73
N LEU A 48 -21.98 -0.07 -15.05
CA LEU A 48 -21.86 -1.40 -15.65
C LEU A 48 -23.16 -1.78 -16.37
N TRP A 49 -24.33 -1.59 -15.74
CA TRP A 49 -25.61 -1.90 -16.37
C TRP A 49 -25.93 -1.00 -17.57
N ILE A 50 -25.56 0.28 -17.52
CA ILE A 50 -25.65 1.18 -18.68
C ILE A 50 -24.81 0.63 -19.84
N CYS A 51 -23.55 0.25 -19.57
CA CYS A 51 -22.65 -0.35 -20.55
C CYS A 51 -23.21 -1.67 -21.11
N VAL A 52 -23.82 -2.52 -20.28
CA VAL A 52 -24.45 -3.78 -20.72
C VAL A 52 -25.61 -3.49 -21.67
N VAL A 53 -26.48 -2.53 -21.36
CA VAL A 53 -27.61 -2.15 -22.23
C VAL A 53 -27.11 -1.61 -23.58
N ILE A 54 -26.13 -0.71 -23.56
CA ILE A 54 -25.50 -0.18 -24.79
C ILE A 54 -24.87 -1.31 -25.60
N GLY A 55 -24.14 -2.22 -24.93
CA GLY A 55 -23.54 -3.39 -25.54
C GLY A 55 -24.58 -4.27 -26.23
N VAL A 56 -25.67 -4.61 -25.55
CA VAL A 56 -26.78 -5.41 -26.13
C VAL A 56 -27.37 -4.73 -27.36
N VAL A 57 -27.56 -3.41 -27.34
CA VAL A 57 -28.08 -2.66 -28.49
C VAL A 57 -27.09 -2.70 -29.66
N VAL A 58 -25.82 -2.36 -29.43
CA VAL A 58 -24.78 -2.32 -30.47
C VAL A 58 -24.53 -3.70 -31.06
N PHE A 59 -24.28 -4.70 -30.21
CA PHE A 59 -24.08 -6.09 -30.65
C PHE A 59 -25.34 -6.66 -31.30
N GLY A 60 -26.53 -6.32 -30.80
CA GLY A 60 -27.80 -6.72 -31.39
C GLY A 60 -27.96 -6.22 -32.83
N VAL A 61 -27.73 -4.92 -33.06
CA VAL A 61 -27.77 -4.31 -34.41
C VAL A 61 -26.68 -4.92 -35.31
N MET A 62 -25.47 -5.12 -34.79
CA MET A 62 -24.37 -5.73 -35.54
C MET A 62 -24.67 -7.17 -35.94
N PHE A 63 -25.11 -8.02 -35.01
CA PHE A 63 -25.47 -9.42 -35.30
C PHE A 63 -26.66 -9.50 -36.25
N TRP A 64 -27.66 -8.63 -36.08
CA TRP A 64 -28.76 -8.51 -37.03
C TRP A 64 -28.25 -8.14 -38.42
N SER A 65 -27.36 -7.15 -38.53
CA SER A 65 -26.79 -6.71 -39.79
C SER A 65 -26.04 -7.86 -40.49
N ILE A 66 -25.16 -8.56 -39.76
CA ILE A 66 -24.40 -9.72 -40.25
C ILE A 66 -25.33 -10.84 -40.73
N PHE A 67 -26.44 -11.09 -40.01
CA PHE A 67 -27.37 -12.16 -40.35
C PHE A 67 -28.31 -11.79 -41.51
N ALA A 68 -28.88 -10.58 -41.51
CA ALA A 68 -29.92 -10.15 -42.43
C ALA A 68 -29.35 -9.63 -43.76
N HIS A 69 -28.23 -8.89 -43.72
CA HIS A 69 -27.66 -8.19 -44.88
C HIS A 69 -26.53 -8.99 -45.56
N ARG A 70 -26.41 -10.27 -45.24
CA ARG A 70 -25.37 -11.15 -45.76
C ARG A 70 -25.52 -11.40 -47.27
N LYS A 71 -24.44 -11.22 -48.03
CA LYS A 71 -24.40 -11.48 -49.49
C LYS A 71 -24.91 -12.89 -49.86
N SER A 72 -24.61 -13.91 -49.05
CA SER A 72 -25.05 -15.28 -49.33
C SER A 72 -26.57 -15.50 -49.23
N LYS A 73 -27.32 -14.58 -48.62
CA LYS A 73 -28.79 -14.57 -48.66
C LYS A 73 -29.36 -13.84 -49.89
N GLY A 74 -28.50 -13.35 -50.78
CA GLY A 74 -28.92 -12.57 -51.95
C GLY A 74 -29.36 -11.14 -51.61
N TYR A 75 -28.95 -10.61 -50.45
CA TYR A 75 -29.29 -9.24 -50.07
C TYR A 75 -28.69 -8.24 -51.07
N LYS A 76 -29.51 -7.30 -51.55
CA LYS A 76 -29.09 -6.19 -52.42
C LYS A 76 -28.90 -4.93 -51.58
N PRO A 77 -27.73 -4.28 -51.62
CA PRO A 77 -27.47 -3.10 -50.80
C PRO A 77 -28.41 -1.96 -51.17
N ALA A 78 -28.86 -1.21 -50.17
CA ALA A 78 -29.60 0.03 -50.38
C ALA A 78 -28.64 1.17 -50.74
N ASN A 79 -29.11 2.18 -51.47
CA ASN A 79 -28.33 3.36 -51.87
C ASN A 79 -28.78 4.57 -51.04
N PHE A 80 -28.19 4.74 -49.86
CA PHE A 80 -28.29 5.94 -49.04
C PHE A 80 -26.89 6.28 -48.51
N HIS A 81 -26.65 7.55 -48.18
CA HIS A 81 -25.36 8.02 -47.67
C HIS A 81 -25.46 8.56 -46.24
N GLU A 82 -26.57 9.22 -45.90
CA GLU A 82 -26.77 9.83 -44.59
C GLU A 82 -28.24 9.85 -44.16
N ASN A 83 -28.45 10.13 -42.88
CA ASN A 83 -29.76 10.47 -42.32
C ASN A 83 -29.55 11.43 -41.15
N THR A 84 -29.79 12.71 -41.39
CA THR A 84 -29.58 13.77 -40.39
C THR A 84 -30.37 13.53 -39.10
N VAL A 85 -31.55 12.89 -39.16
CA VAL A 85 -32.35 12.59 -37.97
C VAL A 85 -31.67 11.52 -37.11
N VAL A 86 -31.17 10.44 -37.73
CA VAL A 86 -30.41 9.40 -37.03
C VAL A 86 -29.12 9.98 -36.45
N GLU A 87 -28.47 10.87 -37.19
CA GLU A 87 -27.25 11.56 -36.74
C GLU A 87 -27.50 12.42 -35.51
N VAL A 88 -28.56 13.21 -35.50
CA VAL A 88 -28.93 14.01 -34.33
C VAL A 88 -29.25 13.09 -33.13
N LEU A 89 -29.99 11.99 -33.35
CA LEU A 89 -30.36 11.07 -32.27
C LEU A 89 -29.14 10.39 -31.64
N TRP A 90 -28.21 9.85 -32.44
CA TRP A 90 -27.03 9.16 -31.90
C TRP A 90 -26.01 10.10 -31.29
N THR A 91 -26.17 11.42 -31.43
CA THR A 91 -25.32 12.43 -30.77
C THR A 91 -25.96 12.89 -29.47
N ILE A 92 -27.27 13.19 -29.49
CA ILE A 92 -28.00 13.64 -28.30
C ILE A 92 -28.12 12.53 -27.26
N VAL A 93 -28.39 11.29 -27.68
CA VAL A 93 -28.61 10.18 -26.72
C VAL A 93 -27.36 9.91 -25.87
N PRO A 94 -26.15 9.70 -26.43
CA PRO A 94 -24.94 9.54 -25.62
C PRO A 94 -24.63 10.77 -24.76
N PHE A 95 -24.86 11.98 -25.27
CA PHE A 95 -24.68 13.21 -24.51
C PHE A 95 -25.55 13.23 -23.25
N VAL A 96 -26.85 12.93 -23.38
CA VAL A 96 -27.78 12.87 -22.24
C VAL A 96 -27.38 11.78 -21.24
N ILE A 97 -26.97 10.60 -21.73
CA ILE A 97 -26.48 9.51 -20.87
C ILE A 97 -25.30 9.98 -20.01
N LEU A 98 -24.31 10.65 -20.61
CA LEU A 98 -23.15 11.17 -19.87
C LEU A 98 -23.53 12.23 -18.84
N VAL A 99 -24.44 13.15 -19.16
CA VAL A 99 -24.92 14.16 -18.21
C VAL A 99 -25.60 13.52 -17.01
N VAL A 100 -26.46 12.53 -17.24
CA VAL A 100 -27.16 11.81 -16.16
C VAL A 100 -26.17 11.04 -15.26
N MET A 101 -25.12 10.45 -15.85
CA MET A 101 -24.08 9.73 -15.10
C MET A 101 -23.18 10.66 -14.28
N ALA A 102 -22.91 11.87 -14.78
CA ALA A 102 -21.97 12.80 -14.16
C ALA A 102 -22.48 13.37 -12.82
N ILE A 103 -23.80 13.52 -12.66
CA ILE A 103 -24.40 14.14 -11.46
C ILE A 103 -24.10 13.32 -10.19
N PRO A 104 -24.50 12.04 -10.07
CA PRO A 104 -24.23 11.26 -8.87
C PRO A 104 -22.74 10.99 -8.69
N ALA A 105 -21.98 10.80 -9.78
CA ALA A 105 -20.53 10.62 -9.70
C ALA A 105 -19.82 11.84 -9.09
N THR A 106 -20.25 13.05 -9.46
CA THR A 106 -19.67 14.29 -8.91
C THR A 106 -20.00 14.45 -7.43
N ALA A 107 -21.21 14.11 -7.00
CA ALA A 107 -21.60 14.19 -5.59
C ALA A 107 -20.74 13.28 -4.71
N THR A 108 -20.56 12.01 -5.11
CA THR A 108 -19.68 11.07 -4.39
C THR A 108 -18.22 11.53 -4.42
N LEU A 109 -17.73 12.07 -5.54
CA LEU A 109 -16.37 12.63 -5.59
C LEU A 109 -16.17 13.78 -4.59
N VAL A 110 -17.13 14.70 -4.48
CA VAL A 110 -17.04 15.82 -3.53
C VAL A 110 -16.95 15.32 -2.09
N ASP A 111 -17.76 14.33 -1.71
CA ASP A 111 -17.72 13.71 -0.37
C ASP A 111 -16.36 13.00 -0.11
N MET A 112 -15.87 12.24 -1.10
CA MET A 112 -14.57 11.57 -1.03
C MET A 112 -13.39 12.52 -0.81
N TYR A 113 -13.46 13.74 -1.34
CA TYR A 113 -12.38 14.73 -1.22
C TYR A 113 -12.52 15.64 0.02
N ASP A 114 -13.61 15.54 0.79
CA ASP A 114 -13.77 16.32 2.01
C ASP A 114 -12.99 15.69 3.19
N THR A 115 -11.77 16.15 3.39
CA THR A 115 -10.89 15.71 4.48
C THR A 115 -11.05 16.53 5.76
N THR A 116 -12.00 17.45 5.83
CA THR A 116 -12.18 18.33 7.00
C THR A 116 -12.80 17.59 8.19
N GLU A 117 -12.68 18.16 9.39
CA GLU A 117 -13.28 17.64 10.64
C GLU A 117 -12.91 16.18 10.96
N SER A 118 -11.62 15.83 10.82
CA SER A 118 -11.11 14.52 11.27
C SER A 118 -11.04 14.42 12.78
N ASP A 119 -11.30 13.21 13.30
CA ASP A 119 -11.12 12.87 14.71
C ASP A 119 -9.65 12.52 14.99
N ILE A 120 -8.98 11.91 14.01
CA ILE A 120 -7.61 11.38 14.12
C ILE A 120 -6.86 11.66 12.82
N ASP A 121 -5.62 12.10 12.95
CA ASP A 121 -4.70 12.32 11.83
C ASP A 121 -3.52 11.34 11.92
N ILE A 122 -3.34 10.55 10.86
CA ILE A 122 -2.23 9.61 10.75
C ILE A 122 -1.44 9.93 9.48
N LYS A 123 -0.14 10.15 9.61
CA LYS A 123 0.75 10.27 8.47
C LYS A 123 1.22 8.89 8.03
N ILE A 124 1.10 8.64 6.73
CA ILE A 124 1.49 7.41 6.07
C ILE A 124 2.64 7.74 5.13
N THR A 125 3.80 7.16 5.38
CA THR A 125 4.98 7.37 4.53
C THR A 125 5.38 6.07 3.84
N GLY A 126 5.42 6.08 2.50
CA GLY A 126 5.88 4.96 1.69
C GLY A 126 7.41 4.89 1.60
N TYR A 127 7.94 3.67 1.75
CA TYR A 127 9.35 3.33 1.59
C TYR A 127 9.48 2.06 0.74
N GLN A 128 10.61 1.85 0.06
CA GLN A 128 10.95 0.60 -0.62
C GLN A 128 11.38 -0.45 0.43
N TRP A 129 10.60 -1.49 0.75
CA TRP A 129 9.21 -1.79 0.36
C TRP A 129 8.40 -2.08 1.63
N ARG A 130 7.93 -1.02 2.28
CA ARG A 130 7.21 -1.01 3.56
C ARG A 130 6.49 0.31 3.79
N TRP A 131 5.67 0.37 4.83
CA TRP A 131 4.93 1.57 5.22
C TRP A 131 5.34 2.03 6.60
N GLN A 132 5.40 3.35 6.80
CA GLN A 132 5.52 3.96 8.12
C GLN A 132 4.19 4.62 8.48
N TYR A 133 3.76 4.43 9.73
CA TYR A 133 2.58 5.07 10.29
C TYR A 133 2.98 5.95 11.47
N GLU A 134 2.57 7.22 11.43
CA GLU A 134 2.86 8.21 12.46
C GLU A 134 1.54 8.80 12.98
N TYR A 135 1.27 8.63 14.27
CA TYR A 135 0.08 9.16 14.97
C TYR A 135 0.43 10.54 15.50
N ILE A 136 0.18 11.55 14.68
CA ILE A 136 0.75 12.90 14.83
C ILE A 136 0.37 13.54 16.17
N ASN A 137 -0.88 13.36 16.60
CA ASN A 137 -1.38 13.96 17.84
C ASN A 137 -0.91 13.22 19.11
N ASP A 138 -0.45 11.98 18.97
CA ASP A 138 -0.03 11.12 20.08
C ASP A 138 1.49 10.95 20.18
N ASP A 139 2.25 11.48 19.21
CA ASP A 139 3.71 11.53 19.18
C ASP A 139 4.38 10.16 19.26
N PHE A 140 3.88 9.22 18.45
CA PHE A 140 4.51 7.93 18.21
C PHE A 140 4.32 7.47 16.76
N GLY A 141 5.17 6.54 16.31
CA GLY A 141 5.07 5.94 14.99
C GLY A 141 5.95 4.71 14.85
N TYR A 142 5.69 3.90 13.81
CA TYR A 142 6.38 2.64 13.58
C TYR A 142 6.36 2.23 12.11
N PHE A 143 7.23 1.30 11.75
CA PHE A 143 7.23 0.64 10.44
C PHE A 143 6.38 -0.63 10.47
N SER A 144 5.65 -0.81 9.38
CA SER A 144 4.90 -2.01 9.02
C SER A 144 5.63 -2.71 7.89
N ASN A 145 6.26 -3.84 8.19
CA ASN A 145 6.97 -4.70 7.24
C ASN A 145 6.13 -5.93 6.91
N MET A 146 6.25 -6.44 5.70
CA MET A 146 5.62 -7.71 5.34
C MET A 146 6.17 -8.85 6.21
N SER A 147 5.28 -9.60 6.83
CA SER A 147 5.65 -10.72 7.73
C SER A 147 5.74 -12.07 7.01
N THR A 148 5.38 -12.14 5.72
CA THR A 148 5.47 -13.38 4.93
C THR A 148 6.92 -13.87 4.84
N PRO A 149 7.23 -15.10 5.30
CA PRO A 149 8.59 -15.65 5.27
C PRO A 149 9.14 -15.80 3.85
N ARG A 150 10.45 -15.57 3.69
CA ARG A 150 11.15 -15.77 2.39
C ARG A 150 11.04 -17.21 1.88
N ASP A 151 10.94 -18.20 2.76
CA ASP A 151 10.76 -19.60 2.37
C ASP A 151 9.41 -19.85 1.69
N GLN A 152 8.33 -19.17 2.10
CA GLN A 152 7.05 -19.25 1.37
C GLN A 152 7.15 -18.59 -0.01
N ILE A 153 7.89 -17.48 -0.11
CA ILE A 153 8.10 -16.75 -1.37
C ILE A 153 8.92 -17.60 -2.36
N ASN A 154 9.95 -18.29 -1.85
CA ASN A 154 10.83 -19.17 -2.63
C ASN A 154 10.21 -20.55 -2.90
N ASN A 155 8.94 -20.77 -2.50
CA ASN A 155 8.23 -22.04 -2.61
C ASN A 155 8.93 -23.21 -1.89
N LEU A 156 9.63 -22.92 -0.80
CA LEU A 156 10.24 -23.88 0.12
C LEU A 156 9.30 -24.29 1.27
N GLN A 157 8.26 -23.48 1.52
CA GLN A 157 7.21 -23.72 2.50
C GLN A 157 5.82 -23.54 1.86
N GLU A 158 4.80 -24.22 2.38
CA GLU A 158 3.40 -23.99 2.01
C GLU A 158 2.97 -22.55 2.30
N LYS A 159 2.15 -22.00 1.41
CA LYS A 159 1.65 -20.62 1.50
C LYS A 159 0.41 -20.59 2.37
N GLY A 160 0.38 -19.65 3.32
CA GLY A 160 -0.80 -19.41 4.16
C GLY A 160 -1.96 -18.78 3.38
N GLU A 161 -3.12 -18.69 4.03
CA GLU A 161 -4.33 -18.05 3.47
C GLU A 161 -4.09 -16.61 3.03
N ASN A 162 -3.39 -15.83 3.88
CA ASN A 162 -3.08 -14.42 3.64
C ASN A 162 -1.65 -14.21 3.11
N TYR A 163 -1.15 -15.14 2.29
CA TYR A 163 0.18 -15.03 1.67
C TYR A 163 0.36 -13.67 0.98
N LEU A 164 1.45 -12.96 1.33
CA LEU A 164 1.78 -11.58 0.89
C LEU A 164 0.82 -10.48 1.35
N LEU A 165 -0.07 -10.76 2.30
CA LEU A 165 -1.08 -9.83 2.81
C LEU A 165 -1.03 -9.66 4.33
N GLU A 166 0.09 -10.01 4.95
CA GLU A 166 0.31 -9.88 6.39
C GLU A 166 1.54 -9.00 6.67
N VAL A 167 1.47 -8.31 7.80
CA VAL A 167 2.54 -7.43 8.31
C VAL A 167 2.87 -7.77 9.75
N ASP A 168 3.98 -7.25 10.25
CA ASP A 168 4.37 -7.34 11.66
C ASP A 168 3.57 -6.36 12.54
N ASN A 169 3.41 -5.11 12.10
CA ASN A 169 2.75 -4.03 12.83
C ASN A 169 1.64 -3.41 11.96
N PRO A 170 0.35 -3.77 12.15
CA PRO A 170 -0.74 -3.18 11.38
C PRO A 170 -0.97 -1.70 11.72
N LEU A 171 -1.59 -0.96 10.80
CA LEU A 171 -2.19 0.34 11.11
C LEU A 171 -3.41 0.11 12.00
N VAL A 172 -3.54 0.80 13.13
CA VAL A 172 -4.66 0.60 14.07
C VAL A 172 -5.53 1.85 14.10
N ILE A 173 -6.83 1.70 13.90
CA ILE A 173 -7.79 2.82 13.95
C ILE A 173 -9.03 2.43 14.77
N PRO A 174 -9.75 3.40 15.36
CA PRO A 174 -11.01 3.11 16.04
C PRO A 174 -12.18 3.05 15.06
N VAL A 175 -13.15 2.21 15.39
CA VAL A 175 -14.44 2.15 14.72
C VAL A 175 -15.23 3.47 14.88
N GLY A 176 -15.99 3.85 13.86
CA GLY A 176 -16.95 4.96 13.89
C GLY A 176 -16.35 6.37 13.86
N LYS A 177 -15.03 6.53 13.85
CA LYS A 177 -14.33 7.82 13.78
C LYS A 177 -13.89 8.14 12.35
N LYS A 178 -13.85 9.42 12.00
CA LYS A 178 -13.27 9.90 10.74
C LYS A 178 -11.75 10.01 10.92
N VAL A 179 -11.02 9.09 10.30
CA VAL A 179 -9.55 9.10 10.30
C VAL A 179 -9.06 9.72 9.00
N ARG A 180 -8.26 10.78 9.10
CA ARG A 180 -7.60 11.40 7.95
C ARG A 180 -6.18 10.86 7.82
N PHE A 181 -5.85 10.47 6.60
CA PHE A 181 -4.53 9.98 6.22
C PHE A 181 -3.77 11.06 5.46
N LEU A 182 -2.59 11.42 5.96
CA LEU A 182 -1.62 12.28 5.28
C LEU A 182 -0.58 11.39 4.58
N VAL A 183 -0.74 11.18 3.28
CA VAL A 183 -0.01 10.17 2.51
C VAL A 183 1.14 10.82 1.74
N THR A 184 2.36 10.35 1.97
CA THR A 184 3.58 10.80 1.28
C THR A 184 4.58 9.66 1.13
N ALA A 185 5.75 9.90 0.53
CA ALA A 185 6.82 8.90 0.40
C ALA A 185 8.19 9.52 0.63
N ASN A 186 9.17 8.70 0.99
CA ASN A 186 10.55 9.13 1.25
C ASN A 186 11.54 8.75 0.14
N ASP A 187 11.13 7.93 -0.83
CA ASP A 187 12.00 7.47 -1.92
C ASP A 187 11.38 7.64 -3.33
N VAL A 188 10.53 6.70 -3.75
CA VAL A 188 9.83 6.70 -5.05
C VAL A 188 8.34 6.86 -4.82
N ILE A 189 7.56 6.93 -5.91
CA ILE A 189 6.11 6.98 -5.80
C ILE A 189 5.58 5.59 -5.38
N HIS A 190 4.70 5.57 -4.39
CA HIS A 190 3.89 4.41 -3.99
C HIS A 190 2.40 4.79 -4.07
N SER A 191 1.50 3.86 -3.78
CA SER A 191 0.08 4.20 -3.63
C SER A 191 -0.58 3.33 -2.57
N TRP A 192 -1.03 3.97 -1.50
CA TRP A 192 -1.65 3.31 -0.36
C TRP A 192 -3.10 2.99 -0.68
N TRP A 193 -3.47 1.72 -0.61
CA TRP A 193 -4.79 1.24 -1.01
C TRP A 193 -5.34 0.21 -0.03
N VAL A 194 -6.56 0.45 0.45
CA VAL A 194 -7.36 -0.54 1.18
C VAL A 194 -8.70 -0.70 0.43
N PRO A 195 -8.87 -1.76 -0.38
CA PRO A 195 -10.06 -1.95 -1.23
C PRO A 195 -11.36 -1.89 -0.45
N ALA A 196 -11.41 -2.53 0.73
CA ALA A 196 -12.60 -2.56 1.58
C ALA A 196 -13.05 -1.16 2.01
N PHE A 197 -12.12 -0.19 2.09
CA PHE A 197 -12.44 1.19 2.46
C PHE A 197 -12.83 2.06 1.25
N GLY A 198 -12.55 1.60 0.03
CA GLY A 198 -12.68 2.43 -1.17
C GLY A 198 -11.62 3.53 -1.26
N VAL A 199 -10.55 3.44 -0.46
CA VAL A 199 -9.50 4.46 -0.34
C VAL A 199 -8.27 4.02 -1.13
N LYS A 200 -7.88 4.81 -2.12
CA LYS A 200 -6.62 4.71 -2.85
C LYS A 200 -6.00 6.10 -2.99
N LYS A 201 -4.76 6.27 -2.55
CA LYS A 201 -4.07 7.56 -2.70
C LYS A 201 -2.57 7.36 -2.90
N ASP A 202 -2.02 8.10 -3.86
CA ASP A 202 -0.60 8.03 -4.18
C ASP A 202 0.24 8.71 -3.09
N ALA A 203 1.32 8.05 -2.72
CA ALA A 203 2.36 8.50 -1.82
C ALA A 203 3.50 9.06 -2.67
N ILE A 204 3.63 10.39 -2.72
CA ILE A 204 4.52 11.09 -3.65
C ILE A 204 5.63 11.80 -2.84
N PRO A 205 6.92 11.57 -3.13
CA PRO A 205 8.00 12.28 -2.46
C PRO A 205 7.89 13.80 -2.64
N GLY A 206 8.00 14.55 -1.55
CA GLY A 206 7.92 16.01 -1.54
C GLY A 206 6.51 16.60 -1.64
N PHE A 207 5.47 15.76 -1.56
CA PHE A 207 4.07 16.20 -1.54
C PHE A 207 3.26 15.41 -0.50
N ILE A 208 2.36 16.08 0.22
CA ILE A 208 1.43 15.42 1.14
C ILE A 208 0.06 15.38 0.48
N ASN A 209 -0.38 14.17 0.18
CA ASN A 209 -1.73 13.89 -0.28
C ASN A 209 -2.64 13.62 0.93
N GLU A 210 -3.91 14.04 0.84
CA GLU A 210 -4.89 13.72 1.87
C GLU A 210 -5.97 12.75 1.34
N THR A 211 -6.44 11.89 2.22
CA THR A 211 -7.64 11.07 2.06
C THR A 211 -8.18 10.72 3.45
N TRP A 212 -9.34 10.09 3.55
CA TRP A 212 -9.96 9.76 4.83
C TRP A 212 -10.75 8.46 4.77
N THR A 213 -11.03 7.88 5.93
CA THR A 213 -11.96 6.77 6.06
C THR A 213 -12.78 6.87 7.35
N ARG A 214 -13.94 6.24 7.36
CA ARG A 214 -14.75 5.94 8.55
C ARG A 214 -15.25 4.51 8.39
N VAL A 215 -14.84 3.65 9.32
CA VAL A 215 -15.17 2.23 9.29
C VAL A 215 -16.12 1.93 10.43
N ASP A 216 -17.27 1.33 10.13
CA ASP A 216 -18.35 1.15 11.11
C ASP A 216 -18.30 -0.20 11.84
N GLU A 217 -17.48 -1.13 11.36
CA GLU A 217 -17.35 -2.47 11.91
C GLU A 217 -15.90 -2.76 12.33
N PRO A 218 -15.65 -3.30 13.53
CA PRO A 218 -14.33 -3.79 13.92
C PRO A 218 -13.87 -4.96 13.04
N GLY A 219 -12.56 -5.07 12.82
CA GLY A 219 -12.00 -6.16 12.04
C GLY A 219 -10.64 -5.87 11.43
N ILE A 220 -10.14 -6.83 10.66
CA ILE A 220 -8.85 -6.72 9.96
C ILE A 220 -9.11 -6.55 8.46
N TYR A 221 -8.60 -5.47 7.91
CA TYR A 221 -8.74 -5.10 6.50
C TYR A 221 -7.39 -5.09 5.82
N ARG A 222 -7.32 -5.68 4.62
CA ARG A 222 -6.07 -5.86 3.88
C ARG A 222 -6.05 -5.01 2.63
N GLY A 223 -4.86 -4.57 2.27
CA GLY A 223 -4.57 -3.71 1.16
C GLY A 223 -3.17 -3.96 0.60
N GLN A 224 -2.79 -3.25 -0.45
CA GLN A 224 -1.50 -3.39 -1.11
C GLN A 224 -1.02 -2.07 -1.69
N CYS A 225 0.27 -1.97 -2.00
CA CYS A 225 0.77 -0.89 -2.84
C CYS A 225 0.21 -1.02 -4.27
N THR A 226 -0.30 0.08 -4.83
CA THR A 226 -0.91 0.10 -6.19
C THR A 226 -0.21 1.02 -7.19
N GLU A 227 1.02 1.44 -6.90
CA GLU A 227 1.90 2.14 -7.84
C GLU A 227 3.23 1.42 -7.95
N LEU A 228 3.71 1.17 -9.17
CA LEU A 228 4.91 0.38 -9.40
C LEU A 228 6.16 1.08 -8.80
N CYS A 229 6.64 0.56 -7.67
CA CYS A 229 7.71 1.17 -6.88
C CYS A 229 9.03 0.37 -6.86
N GLY A 230 9.20 -0.57 -7.80
CA GLY A 230 10.44 -1.33 -7.99
C GLY A 230 10.30 -2.84 -7.80
N LYS A 231 11.44 -3.52 -7.60
CA LYS A 231 11.56 -4.99 -7.61
C LYS A 231 10.59 -5.67 -6.65
N GLU A 232 10.50 -5.21 -5.40
CA GLU A 232 9.64 -5.84 -4.39
C GLU A 232 8.28 -5.13 -4.26
N HIS A 233 7.79 -4.45 -5.31
CA HIS A 233 6.48 -3.79 -5.33
C HIS A 233 5.33 -4.69 -4.85
N GLY A 234 5.34 -5.97 -5.23
CA GLY A 234 4.33 -6.95 -4.80
C GLY A 234 4.47 -7.47 -3.37
N PHE A 235 5.42 -6.96 -2.58
CA PHE A 235 5.80 -7.46 -1.24
C PHE A 235 5.70 -6.39 -0.14
N MET A 236 4.83 -5.38 -0.33
CA MET A 236 4.56 -4.34 0.67
C MET A 236 3.05 -4.16 0.92
N PRO A 237 2.42 -5.15 1.59
CA PRO A 237 1.00 -5.08 1.90
C PRO A 237 0.69 -4.01 2.95
N VAL A 238 -0.60 -3.71 3.05
CA VAL A 238 -1.20 -2.87 4.09
C VAL A 238 -2.14 -3.76 4.88
N VAL A 239 -2.05 -3.69 6.21
CA VAL A 239 -3.05 -4.26 7.11
C VAL A 239 -3.54 -3.15 8.01
N VAL A 240 -4.87 -3.03 8.11
CA VAL A 240 -5.53 -2.10 9.02
C VAL A 240 -6.37 -2.91 10.00
N GLU A 241 -6.10 -2.74 11.28
CA GLU A 241 -6.89 -3.28 12.37
C GLU A 241 -7.82 -2.19 12.90
N VAL A 242 -9.13 -2.46 12.86
CA VAL A 242 -10.17 -1.55 13.34
C VAL A 242 -10.66 -2.07 14.68
N LEU A 243 -10.42 -1.30 15.74
CA LEU A 243 -10.73 -1.68 17.10
C LEU A 243 -11.96 -0.92 17.63
N PRO A 244 -12.70 -1.50 18.60
CA PRO A 244 -13.61 -0.74 19.44
C PRO A 244 -12.89 0.43 20.13
N GLU A 245 -13.57 1.56 20.34
CA GLU A 245 -12.97 2.80 20.86
C GLU A 245 -12.20 2.61 22.18
N ALA A 246 -12.72 1.76 23.09
CA ALA A 246 -12.06 1.47 24.36
C ALA A 246 -10.76 0.68 24.20
N GLU A 247 -10.72 -0.27 23.26
CA GLU A 247 -9.52 -1.07 22.96
C GLU A 247 -8.48 -0.22 22.23
N TYR A 248 -8.91 0.62 21.29
CA TYR A 248 -8.05 1.59 20.63
C TYR A 248 -7.40 2.54 21.64
N ALA A 249 -8.17 3.09 22.59
CA ALA A 249 -7.63 4.00 23.61
C ALA A 249 -6.60 3.31 24.52
N ALA A 250 -6.83 2.04 24.88
CA ALA A 250 -5.86 1.26 25.65
C ALA A 250 -4.59 0.98 24.85
N TRP A 251 -4.74 0.61 23.58
CA TRP A 251 -3.62 0.38 22.66
C TRP A 251 -2.78 1.66 22.47
N VAL A 252 -3.40 2.82 22.25
CA VAL A 252 -2.71 4.11 22.15
C VAL A 252 -1.94 4.42 23.44
N ALA A 253 -2.52 4.16 24.61
CA ALA A 253 -1.84 4.39 25.88
C ALA A 253 -0.56 3.55 26.02
N GLU A 254 -0.61 2.26 25.64
CA GLU A 254 0.56 1.38 25.61
C GLU A 254 1.64 1.87 24.64
N GLN A 255 1.25 2.27 23.42
CA GLN A 255 2.21 2.81 22.44
C GLN A 255 2.89 4.09 22.93
N LYS A 256 2.14 4.98 23.60
CA LYS A 256 2.69 6.21 24.17
C LYS A 256 3.66 5.94 25.32
N GLU A 257 3.37 4.95 26.16
CA GLU A 257 4.29 4.52 27.23
C GLU A 257 5.57 3.95 26.64
N ALA A 258 5.48 3.10 25.62
CA ALA A 258 6.65 2.56 24.92
C ALA A 258 7.49 3.66 24.26
N ALA A 259 6.84 4.64 23.61
CA ALA A 259 7.52 5.77 23.01
C ALA A 259 8.22 6.65 24.06
N GLU A 260 7.59 6.88 25.21
CA GLU A 260 8.21 7.62 26.31
C GLU A 260 9.44 6.89 26.87
N LEU A 261 9.35 5.57 27.06
CA LEU A 261 10.49 4.77 27.51
C LEU A 261 11.68 4.90 26.54
N GLU A 262 11.43 4.87 25.23
CA GLU A 262 12.51 5.06 24.24
C GLU A 262 13.07 6.49 24.29
N ARG A 263 12.24 7.51 24.53
CA ARG A 263 12.71 8.90 24.76
C ARG A 263 13.59 9.01 26.00
N GLU A 264 13.25 8.31 27.08
CA GLU A 264 14.08 8.25 28.28
C GLU A 264 15.43 7.57 28.01
N LEU A 265 15.44 6.50 27.20
CA LEU A 265 16.67 5.83 26.79
C LEU A 265 17.59 6.74 25.97
N THR A 266 17.04 7.68 25.20
CA THR A 266 17.83 8.71 24.49
C THR A 266 18.55 9.66 25.45
N GLN A 267 18.02 9.86 26.66
CA GLN A 267 18.62 10.71 27.70
C GLN A 267 19.54 9.95 28.67
N LYS A 268 19.52 8.61 28.64
CA LYS A 268 20.38 7.78 29.48
C LYS A 268 21.87 8.01 29.16
N ASP A 269 22.71 8.01 30.20
CA ASP A 269 24.16 7.90 30.03
C ASP A 269 24.55 6.46 29.65
N TRP A 270 24.94 6.25 28.40
CA TRP A 270 25.33 4.94 27.87
C TRP A 270 26.84 4.70 28.01
N THR A 271 27.22 3.46 28.28
CA THR A 271 28.61 3.00 28.19
C THR A 271 28.94 2.46 26.80
N LEU A 272 30.22 2.48 26.42
CA LEU A 272 30.69 1.88 25.17
C LEU A 272 30.27 0.41 25.06
N GLU A 273 30.37 -0.37 26.15
CA GLU A 273 30.01 -1.79 26.17
C GLU A 273 28.52 -2.02 25.88
N GLU A 274 27.63 -1.22 26.49
CA GLU A 274 26.19 -1.31 26.24
C GLU A 274 25.83 -0.94 24.79
N LEU A 275 26.45 0.10 24.24
CA LEU A 275 26.24 0.50 22.84
C LEU A 275 26.81 -0.51 21.85
N MET A 276 27.92 -1.17 22.18
CA MET A 276 28.45 -2.26 21.37
C MET A 276 27.48 -3.44 21.30
N GLU A 277 26.90 -3.85 22.44
CA GLU A 277 25.95 -4.97 22.47
C GLU A 277 24.65 -4.65 21.72
N ARG A 278 24.09 -3.45 21.93
CA ARG A 278 22.89 -3.01 21.21
C ARG A 278 23.18 -2.78 19.73
N GLY A 279 24.33 -2.20 19.43
CA GLY A 279 24.77 -1.86 18.08
C GLY A 279 25.00 -3.09 17.22
N GLU A 280 25.52 -4.18 17.78
CA GLU A 280 25.64 -5.46 17.06
C GLU A 280 24.28 -5.98 16.61
N LYS A 281 23.27 -5.94 17.50
CA LYS A 281 21.90 -6.39 17.19
C LYS A 281 21.26 -5.53 16.10
N ALA A 282 21.41 -4.21 16.22
CA ALA A 282 20.93 -3.24 15.21
C ALA A 282 21.64 -3.46 13.86
N TYR A 283 22.97 -3.64 13.87
CA TYR A 283 23.80 -3.88 12.69
C TYR A 283 23.37 -5.15 11.94
N LEU A 284 23.21 -6.26 12.66
CA LEU A 284 22.81 -7.54 12.08
C LEU A 284 21.42 -7.49 11.44
N THR A 285 20.55 -6.63 11.96
CA THR A 285 19.17 -6.48 11.49
C THR A 285 19.07 -5.52 10.30
N ALA A 286 19.75 -4.37 10.35
CA ALA A 286 19.57 -3.29 9.38
C ALA A 286 20.69 -3.17 8.33
N CYS A 287 21.93 -3.52 8.68
CA CYS A 287 23.11 -3.18 7.88
C CYS A 287 23.76 -4.40 7.22
N ALA A 288 23.77 -5.57 7.90
CA ALA A 288 24.53 -6.75 7.51
C ALA A 288 24.10 -7.34 6.16
N ALA A 289 22.86 -7.13 5.71
CA ALA A 289 22.40 -7.58 4.41
C ALA A 289 23.21 -6.98 3.24
N CYS A 290 23.69 -5.75 3.40
CA CYS A 290 24.50 -5.04 2.41
C CYS A 290 25.99 -5.05 2.78
N HIS A 291 26.31 -4.83 4.05
CA HIS A 291 27.70 -4.66 4.51
C HIS A 291 28.37 -5.95 5.01
N GLN A 292 27.67 -7.10 4.94
CA GLN A 292 28.08 -8.40 5.49
C GLN A 292 28.19 -8.39 7.02
N ALA A 293 28.02 -9.55 7.66
CA ALA A 293 28.08 -9.63 9.13
C ALA A 293 29.47 -9.24 9.71
N ASP A 294 30.53 -9.35 8.91
CA ASP A 294 31.91 -9.02 9.30
C ASP A 294 32.39 -7.63 8.82
N GLY A 295 31.46 -6.81 8.30
CA GLY A 295 31.74 -5.46 7.80
C GLY A 295 32.58 -5.41 6.53
N SER A 296 32.81 -6.53 5.84
CA SER A 296 33.62 -6.59 4.62
C SER A 296 32.95 -5.98 3.39
N GLY A 297 31.63 -5.79 3.41
CA GLY A 297 30.86 -5.28 2.27
C GLY A 297 30.80 -6.25 1.09
N ALA A 298 30.21 -5.79 -0.01
CA ALA A 298 30.19 -6.47 -1.30
C ALA A 298 30.51 -5.48 -2.44
N PRO A 299 31.81 -5.13 -2.63
CA PRO A 299 32.22 -4.17 -3.65
C PRO A 299 31.90 -4.64 -5.08
N PRO A 300 31.64 -3.71 -6.03
CA PRO A 300 31.63 -2.26 -5.85
C PRO A 300 30.28 -1.70 -5.34
N ALA A 301 29.26 -2.55 -5.19
CA ALA A 301 27.91 -2.10 -4.86
C ALA A 301 27.79 -1.61 -3.41
N PHE A 302 28.42 -2.33 -2.48
CA PHE A 302 28.38 -2.03 -1.04
C PHE A 302 29.81 -1.99 -0.49
N PRO A 303 30.33 -0.84 -0.05
CA PRO A 303 31.70 -0.72 0.44
C PRO A 303 31.90 -1.44 1.78
N ALA A 304 33.15 -1.80 2.08
CA ALA A 304 33.53 -2.30 3.39
C ALA A 304 33.40 -1.19 4.44
N LEU A 305 32.93 -1.55 5.63
CA LEU A 305 32.98 -0.71 6.83
C LEU A 305 34.23 -1.01 7.65
N LYS A 306 34.66 -2.28 7.65
CA LYS A 306 35.91 -2.74 8.23
C LYS A 306 37.11 -2.06 7.57
N GLY A 307 37.91 -1.35 8.36
CA GLY A 307 39.09 -0.61 7.91
C GLY A 307 38.78 0.59 7.00
N SER A 308 37.52 1.03 6.95
CA SER A 308 37.10 2.11 6.07
C SER A 308 37.44 3.49 6.65
N GLN A 309 37.72 4.45 5.77
CA GLN A 309 38.00 5.82 6.21
C GLN A 309 36.82 6.44 6.96
N ILE A 310 35.59 6.12 6.55
CA ILE A 310 34.38 6.65 7.19
C ILE A 310 34.25 6.16 8.64
N ALA A 311 34.49 4.87 8.89
CA ALA A 311 34.41 4.29 10.23
C ALA A 311 35.60 4.67 11.12
N LEU A 312 36.76 5.01 10.54
CA LEU A 312 37.99 5.25 11.31
C LEU A 312 38.28 6.73 11.58
N GLU A 313 37.91 7.65 10.68
CA GLU A 313 38.44 9.03 10.72
C GLU A 313 37.37 10.10 10.87
N ASP A 314 36.17 9.94 10.30
CA ASP A 314 35.17 11.02 10.23
C ASP A 314 33.83 10.62 10.86
N MET A 315 33.69 10.90 12.17
CA MET A 315 32.47 10.61 12.92
C MET A 315 31.25 11.36 12.36
N ALA A 316 31.41 12.64 12.02
CA ALA A 316 30.30 13.46 11.56
C ALA A 316 29.78 13.01 10.19
N ALA A 317 30.67 12.67 9.27
CA ALA A 317 30.28 12.08 8.00
C ALA A 317 29.70 10.68 8.15
N HIS A 318 30.16 9.89 9.14
CA HIS A 318 29.58 8.58 9.43
C HIS A 318 28.13 8.73 9.93
N ILE A 319 27.87 9.65 10.86
CA ILE A 319 26.51 10.00 11.30
C ILE A 319 25.66 10.43 10.11
N ASP A 320 26.15 11.35 9.26
CA ASP A 320 25.40 11.83 8.08
C ASP A 320 25.03 10.70 7.13
N ILE A 321 25.97 9.80 6.80
CA ILE A 321 25.70 8.69 5.87
C ILE A 321 24.69 7.70 6.44
N VAL A 322 24.72 7.41 7.74
CA VAL A 322 23.75 6.47 8.34
C VAL A 322 22.38 7.14 8.48
N VAL A 323 22.33 8.39 8.94
CA VAL A 323 21.08 9.12 9.18
C VAL A 323 20.40 9.49 7.86
N ASN A 324 21.14 10.09 6.91
CA ASN A 324 20.60 10.66 5.67
C ASN A 324 20.81 9.78 4.43
N GLY A 325 21.53 8.67 4.56
CA GLY A 325 21.89 7.83 3.41
C GLY A 325 22.88 8.52 2.49
N LYS A 326 22.99 8.04 1.25
CA LYS A 326 23.85 8.68 0.25
C LYS A 326 23.20 8.72 -1.13
N ALA A 327 22.83 9.93 -1.55
CA ALA A 327 22.22 10.19 -2.84
C ALA A 327 23.06 9.63 -4.00
N GLY A 328 22.38 9.04 -4.99
CA GLY A 328 23.02 8.39 -6.14
C GLY A 328 23.63 7.01 -5.85
N THR A 329 23.41 6.45 -4.65
CA THR A 329 23.82 5.09 -4.28
C THR A 329 22.65 4.29 -3.73
N SER A 330 22.88 3.01 -3.43
CA SER A 330 21.90 2.15 -2.75
C SER A 330 21.82 2.36 -1.24
N MET A 331 22.64 3.24 -0.65
CA MET A 331 22.63 3.51 0.80
C MET A 331 21.42 4.36 1.17
N GLN A 332 20.45 3.73 1.83
CA GLN A 332 19.21 4.34 2.29
C GLN A 332 19.44 5.17 3.57
N ALA A 333 18.54 6.11 3.84
CA ALA A 333 18.55 6.95 5.04
C ALA A 333 17.89 6.24 6.23
N PHE A 334 18.63 5.96 7.30
CA PHE A 334 18.08 5.25 8.48
C PHE A 334 17.59 6.18 9.60
N GLY A 335 17.76 7.51 9.46
CA GLY A 335 17.42 8.49 10.49
C GLY A 335 15.97 8.43 10.99
N ASN A 336 15.04 8.10 10.10
CA ASN A 336 13.63 7.90 10.42
C ASN A 336 13.26 6.43 10.59
N GLN A 337 14.19 5.50 10.36
CA GLN A 337 13.97 4.05 10.36
C GLN A 337 14.38 3.38 11.68
N LEU A 338 15.31 4.00 12.41
CA LEU A 338 15.86 3.51 13.67
C LEU A 338 15.71 4.58 14.75
N SER A 339 15.63 4.15 16.01
CA SER A 339 15.65 5.05 17.16
C SER A 339 17.01 5.77 17.24
N GLU A 340 17.06 6.92 17.92
CA GLU A 340 18.31 7.62 18.23
C GLU A 340 19.30 6.71 18.94
N VAL A 341 18.80 5.81 19.79
CA VAL A 341 19.61 4.84 20.53
C VAL A 341 20.20 3.80 19.59
N ASP A 342 19.42 3.25 18.67
CA ASP A 342 19.90 2.26 17.70
C ASP A 342 20.87 2.86 16.68
N LEU A 343 20.64 4.11 16.25
CA LEU A 343 21.56 4.86 15.39
C LEU A 343 22.90 5.10 16.09
N ALA A 344 22.87 5.58 17.33
CA ALA A 344 24.06 5.79 18.14
C ALA A 344 24.82 4.49 18.37
N ALA A 345 24.09 3.42 18.71
CA ALA A 345 24.66 2.11 18.97
C ALA A 345 25.27 1.49 17.72
N VAL A 346 24.60 1.52 16.56
CA VAL A 346 25.09 0.91 15.32
C VAL A 346 26.34 1.63 14.80
N ILE A 347 26.37 2.96 14.85
CA ILE A 347 27.56 3.73 14.45
C ILE A 347 28.71 3.41 15.41
N THR A 348 28.45 3.38 16.72
CA THR A 348 29.45 3.00 17.72
C THR A 348 30.00 1.60 17.45
N TYR A 349 29.13 0.63 17.12
CA TYR A 349 29.55 -0.72 16.75
C TYR A 349 30.41 -0.74 15.50
N GLU A 350 29.98 -0.09 14.40
CA GLU A 350 30.71 -0.05 13.14
C GLU A 350 32.12 0.55 13.29
N ARG A 351 32.30 1.53 14.19
CA ARG A 351 33.60 2.18 14.46
C ARG A 351 34.53 1.36 15.35
N ASN A 352 34.04 0.34 16.03
CA ASN A 352 34.83 -0.44 17.00
C ASN A 352 34.92 -1.93 16.66
N ALA A 353 33.99 -2.45 15.87
CA ALA A 353 33.94 -3.85 15.46
C ALA A 353 35.04 -4.19 14.43
N TRP A 354 35.24 -5.50 14.26
CA TRP A 354 36.10 -6.09 13.22
C TRP A 354 37.56 -5.62 13.17
N GLY A 355 38.05 -5.05 14.28
CA GLY A 355 39.42 -4.54 14.39
C GLY A 355 39.56 -3.04 14.14
N ASN A 356 38.46 -2.30 13.94
CA ASN A 356 38.48 -0.85 13.80
C ASN A 356 38.96 -0.15 15.08
N ASN A 357 38.50 -0.62 16.26
CA ASN A 357 39.01 -0.25 17.59
C ASN A 357 39.29 1.26 17.80
N THR A 358 38.43 2.15 17.30
CA THR A 358 38.61 3.60 17.44
C THR A 358 38.53 4.06 18.90
N GLY A 359 37.77 3.34 19.74
CA GLY A 359 37.48 3.71 21.12
C GLY A 359 36.45 4.84 21.23
N GLU A 360 35.92 5.31 20.10
CA GLU A 360 34.94 6.39 20.05
C GLU A 360 33.53 5.82 20.16
N MET A 361 32.61 6.59 20.76
CA MET A 361 31.19 6.27 20.80
C MET A 361 30.37 7.47 20.37
N VAL A 362 29.23 7.19 19.74
CA VAL A 362 28.18 8.17 19.49
C VAL A 362 27.11 7.97 20.54
N THR A 363 26.65 9.05 21.15
CA THR A 363 25.55 9.02 22.11
C THR A 363 24.20 9.21 21.41
N PRO A 364 23.11 8.67 21.97
CA PRO A 364 21.76 8.91 21.41
C PRO A 364 21.41 10.40 21.37
N LYS A 365 21.88 11.17 22.35
CA LYS A 365 21.71 12.63 22.38
C LYS A 365 22.39 13.34 21.20
N GLU A 366 23.58 12.92 20.79
CA GLU A 366 24.24 13.48 19.61
C GLU A 366 23.44 13.22 18.33
N ILE A 367 22.84 12.03 18.19
CA ILE A 367 21.94 11.73 17.08
C ILE A 367 20.68 12.58 17.13
N PHE A 368 20.07 12.71 18.32
CA PHE A 368 18.90 13.56 18.52
C PHE A 368 19.20 15.02 18.12
N ASP A 369 20.31 15.57 18.62
CA ASP A 369 20.73 16.93 18.30
C ASP A 369 21.02 17.10 16.81
N TYR A 370 21.65 16.11 16.17
CA TYR A 370 21.92 16.10 14.74
C TYR A 370 20.62 16.14 13.90
N LYS A 371 19.63 15.31 14.24
CA LYS A 371 18.33 15.24 13.53
C LYS A 371 17.52 16.52 13.66
N ASN A 372 17.67 17.25 14.76
CA ASN A 372 16.92 18.48 15.04
C ASN A 372 17.64 19.79 14.61
N GLN A 373 18.88 19.69 14.11
CA GLN A 373 19.63 20.84 13.60
C GLN A 373 19.46 21.07 12.09
N GLN A 374 18.83 20.14 11.39
CA GLN A 374 18.47 20.25 9.97
C GLN A 374 17.04 20.77 9.81
#